data_AF-S7IBQ3-F1
#
_entry.id   AF-S7IBQ3-F1
#
_cell.length_a   1.000
_cell.length_b   1.000
_cell.length_c   1.000
_cell.angle_alpha   90.00
_cell.angle_beta   90.00
_cell.angle_gamma   90.00
#
_symmetry.space_group_name_H-M   'P 1'
#
loop_
_entity.id
_entity.type
_entity.pdbx_description
1 polymer ?
#
loop_
_entity_poly.entity_id
_entity_poly.type
_entity_poly.pdbx_seq_one_letter_code
_entity_poly.pdbx_strand_id
1 'polypeptide(L)'
;MSTKLANPAPLGLMGFGMTTILLNIHNAGFFPLDSMILAMGIFYGGLSQVIVGIMCFKRGDTFGTTAFTSYGLFWLTLVGLIVMPKMGLPASPAPFMGWYLALWGIFTGFMFIGSLCYPVAKQVVFGSLTILFALLAIRDFTGSEFIGMIAGFEGIFCGASAVYFAMAQVLNNEYGRVILPIGEKKKAVPAAQEIAA
;
A
#
# COMPACT_ATOMS: atom_id res chain seq x y z
N MET A 1 -8.18 -17.37 -29.28
CA MET A 1 -7.26 -16.28 -28.89
C MET A 1 -7.18 -16.23 -27.37
N SER A 2 -5.99 -16.20 -26.79
CA SER A 2 -5.83 -15.94 -25.35
C SER A 2 -6.05 -14.44 -25.11
N THR A 3 -7.15 -14.07 -24.44
CA THR A 3 -7.46 -12.67 -24.14
C THR A 3 -6.49 -12.13 -23.11
N LYS A 4 -5.59 -11.21 -23.51
CA LYS A 4 -4.67 -10.54 -22.58
C LYS A 4 -5.44 -9.50 -21.76
N LEU A 5 -5.62 -9.75 -20.46
CA LEU A 5 -6.27 -8.81 -19.55
C LEU A 5 -5.39 -7.56 -19.31
N ALA A 6 -6.01 -6.43 -18.98
CA ALA A 6 -5.33 -5.22 -18.52
C ALA A 6 -4.63 -5.44 -17.16
N ASN A 7 -3.57 -4.68 -16.88
CA ASN A 7 -2.90 -4.68 -15.58
C ASN A 7 -3.64 -3.75 -14.61
N PRO A 8 -4.29 -4.26 -13.54
CA PRO A 8 -5.05 -3.43 -12.61
C PRO A 8 -4.17 -2.80 -11.51
N ALA A 9 -2.91 -3.21 -11.37
CA ALA A 9 -2.04 -2.77 -10.28
C ALA A 9 -1.87 -1.24 -10.16
N PRO A 10 -1.77 -0.46 -11.25
CA PRO A 10 -1.68 0.99 -11.14
C PRO A 10 -2.90 1.62 -10.44
N LEU A 11 -4.11 1.10 -10.69
CA LEU A 11 -5.32 1.60 -10.04
C LEU A 11 -5.25 1.38 -8.52
N GLY A 12 -4.86 0.19 -8.09
CA GLY A 12 -4.73 -0.13 -6.66
C GLY A 12 -3.64 0.70 -5.98
N LEU A 13 -2.51 0.90 -6.65
CA LEU A 13 -1.40 1.73 -6.15
C LEU A 13 -1.77 3.21 -6.08
N MET A 14 -2.58 3.73 -7.01
CA MET A 14 -3.08 5.12 -6.92
C MET A 14 -4.08 5.28 -5.77
N GLY A 15 -5.02 4.34 -5.63
CA GLY A 15 -5.92 4.28 -4.48
C GLY A 15 -5.16 4.28 -3.16
N PHE A 16 -4.11 3.46 -3.08
CA PHE A 16 -3.23 3.39 -1.92
C PHE A 16 -2.48 4.69 -1.68
N GLY A 17 -1.73 5.14 -2.70
CA GLY A 17 -0.78 6.23 -2.57
C GLY A 17 -1.45 7.55 -2.25
N MET A 18 -2.54 7.90 -2.96
CA MET A 18 -3.26 9.15 -2.71
C MET A 18 -3.87 9.17 -1.30
N THR A 19 -4.56 8.11 -0.90
CA THR A 19 -5.19 8.03 0.43
C THR A 19 -4.14 8.05 1.54
N THR A 20 -3.01 7.38 1.33
CA THR A 20 -1.89 7.36 2.28
C THR A 20 -1.26 8.75 2.43
N ILE A 21 -1.04 9.48 1.34
CA ILE A 21 -0.53 10.86 1.40
C ILE A 21 -1.48 11.73 2.22
N LEU A 22 -2.79 11.69 1.94
CA LEU A 22 -3.77 12.55 2.59
C LEU A 22 -3.89 12.26 4.09
N LEU A 23 -3.94 10.99 4.49
CA LEU A 23 -3.90 10.61 5.91
C LEU A 23 -2.62 11.10 6.60
N ASN A 24 -1.49 11.04 5.91
CA ASN A 24 -0.21 11.33 6.53
C ASN A 24 0.18 12.80 6.51
N ILE A 25 -0.42 13.61 5.63
CA ILE A 25 -0.47 15.07 5.80
C ILE A 25 -1.18 15.43 7.11
N HIS A 26 -2.25 14.72 7.48
CA HIS A 26 -2.89 14.87 8.79
C HIS A 26 -1.95 14.41 9.92
N ASN A 27 -1.36 13.22 9.84
CA ASN A 27 -0.43 12.73 10.88
C ASN A 27 0.81 13.62 11.06
N ALA A 28 1.26 14.31 10.01
CA ALA A 28 2.35 15.29 10.07
C ALA A 28 1.93 16.62 10.72
N GLY A 29 0.65 16.80 11.07
CA GLY A 29 0.14 17.95 11.80
C GLY A 29 -0.32 19.12 10.93
N PHE A 30 -0.38 18.98 9.59
CA PHE A 30 -0.77 20.08 8.71
C PHE A 30 -2.27 20.37 8.72
N PHE A 31 -3.10 19.31 8.82
CA PHE A 31 -4.56 19.42 8.78
C PHE A 31 -5.19 18.44 9.78
N PRO A 32 -6.39 18.74 10.32
CA PRO A 32 -7.15 17.79 11.12
C PRO A 32 -7.69 16.63 10.26
N LEU A 33 -8.07 15.53 10.91
CA LEU A 33 -8.77 14.43 10.24
C LEU A 33 -10.20 14.86 9.91
N ASP A 34 -10.58 14.77 8.64
CA ASP A 34 -11.88 15.23 8.15
C ASP A 34 -12.58 14.18 7.26
N SER A 35 -13.73 14.58 6.70
CA SER A 35 -14.53 13.74 5.83
C SER A 35 -13.84 13.38 4.51
N MET A 36 -12.88 14.18 4.04
CA MET A 36 -12.17 13.92 2.78
C MET A 36 -11.26 12.69 2.93
N ILE A 37 -10.50 12.59 4.03
CA ILE A 37 -9.67 11.40 4.30
C ILE A 37 -10.55 10.16 4.43
N LEU A 38 -11.69 10.28 5.12
CA LEU A 38 -12.64 9.17 5.26
C LEU A 38 -13.24 8.75 3.92
N ALA A 39 -13.66 9.70 3.07
CA ALA A 39 -14.19 9.41 1.74
C ALA A 39 -13.16 8.71 0.85
N MET A 40 -11.91 9.18 0.86
CA MET A 40 -10.81 8.53 0.13
C MET A 40 -10.55 7.12 0.67
N GLY A 41 -10.57 6.94 1.99
CA GLY A 41 -10.47 5.63 2.64
C GLY A 41 -11.59 4.67 2.24
N ILE A 42 -12.83 5.14 2.10
CA ILE A 42 -13.95 4.29 1.68
C ILE A 42 -13.81 3.91 0.21
N PHE A 43 -13.71 4.90 -0.67
CA PHE A 43 -13.96 4.68 -2.09
C PHE A 43 -12.70 4.32 -2.88
N TYR A 44 -11.58 4.99 -2.59
CA TYR A 44 -10.37 4.85 -3.41
C TYR A 44 -9.31 3.97 -2.74
N GLY A 45 -8.86 4.34 -1.54
CA GLY A 45 -7.99 3.49 -0.73
C GLY A 45 -8.64 2.15 -0.37
N GLY A 46 -9.97 2.13 -0.18
CA GLY A 46 -10.72 0.94 0.21
C GLY A 46 -11.32 0.15 -0.95
N LEU A 47 -12.54 0.51 -1.35
CA LEU A 47 -13.35 -0.24 -2.31
C LEU A 47 -12.62 -0.49 -3.64
N SER A 48 -12.00 0.55 -4.22
CA SER A 48 -11.29 0.40 -5.50
C SER A 48 -10.14 -0.62 -5.41
N GLN A 49 -9.43 -0.65 -4.28
CA GLN A 49 -8.34 -1.61 -4.05
C GLN A 49 -8.85 -3.04 -3.87
N VAL A 50 -9.96 -3.23 -3.16
CA VAL A 50 -10.60 -4.55 -3.05
C VAL A 50 -10.96 -5.08 -4.44
N ILE A 51 -11.54 -4.24 -5.29
CA ILE A 51 -11.87 -4.59 -6.67
C ILE A 51 -10.59 -4.94 -7.47
N VAL A 52 -9.52 -4.15 -7.34
CA VAL A 52 -8.23 -4.43 -7.98
C VAL A 52 -7.65 -5.77 -7.53
N GLY A 53 -7.74 -6.11 -6.24
CA GLY A 53 -7.32 -7.40 -5.72
C GLY A 53 -8.06 -8.57 -6.37
N ILE A 54 -9.38 -8.45 -6.56
CA ILE A 54 -10.20 -9.43 -7.29
C ILE A 54 -9.78 -9.52 -8.77
N MET A 55 -9.41 -8.39 -9.40
CA MET A 55 -8.88 -8.38 -10.77
C MET A 55 -7.51 -9.07 -10.87
N CYS A 56 -6.63 -8.91 -9.87
CA CYS A 56 -5.36 -9.62 -9.78
C CYS A 56 -5.57 -11.14 -9.65
N PHE A 57 -6.59 -11.59 -8.91
CA PHE A 57 -6.91 -13.01 -8.79
C PHE A 57 -7.21 -13.63 -10.15
N LYS A 58 -8.02 -12.95 -10.98
CA LYS A 58 -8.32 -13.39 -12.36
C LYS A 58 -7.09 -13.45 -13.27
N ARG A 59 -6.00 -12.75 -12.92
CA ARG A 59 -4.73 -12.75 -13.66
C ARG A 59 -3.72 -13.77 -13.12
N GLY A 60 -4.03 -14.48 -12.04
CA GLY A 60 -3.08 -15.35 -11.34
C GLY A 60 -1.97 -14.60 -10.61
N ASP A 61 -2.17 -13.31 -10.31
CA ASP A 61 -1.22 -12.51 -9.53
C ASP A 61 -1.52 -12.65 -8.02
N THR A 62 -0.94 -13.68 -7.40
CA THR A 62 -1.10 -13.94 -5.96
C THR A 62 -0.65 -12.76 -5.10
N PHE A 63 0.50 -12.14 -5.43
CA PHE A 63 1.01 -11.01 -4.66
C PHE A 63 0.02 -9.84 -4.71
N GLY A 64 -0.41 -9.44 -5.91
CA GLY A 64 -1.36 -8.34 -6.09
C GLY A 64 -2.71 -8.64 -5.46
N THR A 65 -3.20 -9.87 -5.57
CA THR A 65 -4.46 -10.31 -4.95
C THR A 65 -4.42 -10.11 -3.44
N THR A 66 -3.38 -10.63 -2.78
CA THR A 66 -3.22 -10.51 -1.34
C THR A 66 -2.99 -9.06 -0.93
N ALA A 67 -2.07 -8.34 -1.60
CA ALA A 67 -1.75 -6.96 -1.25
C ALA A 67 -2.96 -6.03 -1.38
N PHE A 68 -3.54 -5.92 -2.57
CA PHE A 68 -4.57 -4.90 -2.83
C PHE A 68 -5.87 -5.21 -2.10
N THR A 69 -6.28 -6.47 -2.00
CA THR A 69 -7.48 -6.82 -1.22
C THR A 69 -7.29 -6.48 0.25
N SER A 70 -6.15 -6.87 0.84
CA SER A 70 -5.89 -6.63 2.26
C SER A 70 -5.77 -5.14 2.57
N TYR A 71 -4.99 -4.36 1.82
CA TYR A 71 -4.90 -2.91 2.08
C TYR A 71 -6.20 -2.16 1.78
N GLY A 72 -7.01 -2.64 0.83
CA GLY A 72 -8.37 -2.12 0.63
C GLY A 72 -9.24 -2.35 1.86
N LEU A 73 -9.17 -3.54 2.44
CA LEU A 73 -9.85 -3.84 3.69
C LEU A 73 -9.29 -3.06 4.88
N PHE A 74 -7.97 -2.84 4.96
CA PHE A 74 -7.34 -1.97 5.97
C PHE A 74 -7.98 -0.58 5.99
N TRP A 75 -8.13 0.05 4.82
CA TRP A 75 -8.73 1.38 4.72
C TRP A 75 -10.19 1.38 5.15
N LEU A 76 -10.97 0.38 4.72
CA LEU A 76 -12.36 0.24 5.13
C LEU A 76 -12.51 0.01 6.64
N THR A 77 -11.67 -0.85 7.23
CA THR A 77 -11.68 -1.08 8.68
C THR A 77 -11.19 0.13 9.45
N LEU A 78 -10.18 0.86 8.96
CA LEU A 78 -9.72 2.10 9.59
C LEU A 78 -10.81 3.16 9.62
N VAL A 79 -11.53 3.37 8.51
CA VAL A 79 -12.69 4.27 8.48
C VAL A 79 -13.77 3.80 9.45
N GLY A 80 -14.07 2.50 9.47
CA GLY A 80 -15.01 1.90 10.42
C GLY A 80 -14.64 2.21 11.87
N LEU A 81 -13.37 2.00 12.25
CA LEU A 81 -12.85 2.27 13.60
C LEU A 81 -12.97 3.75 14.01
N ILE A 82 -12.91 4.68 13.05
CA ILE A 82 -13.06 6.13 13.30
C ILE A 82 -14.54 6.55 13.39
N VAL A 83 -15.41 5.96 12.57
CA VAL A 83 -16.82 6.37 12.44
C VAL A 83 -17.73 5.66 13.42
N MET A 84 -17.51 4.37 13.69
CA MET A 84 -18.34 3.57 14.60
C MET A 84 -18.53 4.19 15.99
N PRO A 85 -17.52 4.85 16.60
CA PRO A 85 -17.73 5.56 17.86
C PRO A 85 -18.73 6.72 17.78
N LYS A 86 -18.76 7.40 16.63
CA LYS A 86 -19.74 8.46 16.35
C LYS A 86 -21.16 7.91 16.12
N MET A 87 -21.28 6.59 15.92
CA MET A 87 -22.54 5.86 15.79
C MET A 87 -22.99 5.18 17.10
N GLY A 88 -22.27 5.41 18.21
CA GLY A 88 -22.63 4.90 19.55
C GLY A 88 -21.91 3.62 19.97
N LEU A 89 -20.97 3.09 19.18
CA LEU A 89 -20.10 1.99 19.61
C LEU A 89 -18.92 2.51 20.46
N PRO A 90 -18.31 1.70 21.34
CA PRO A 90 -17.12 2.13 22.07
C PRO A 90 -15.92 2.36 21.14
N ALA A 91 -15.15 3.42 21.38
CA ALA A 91 -13.86 3.61 20.72
C ALA A 91 -12.83 2.60 21.23
N SER A 92 -11.98 2.10 20.32
CA SER A 92 -10.87 1.25 20.71
C SER A 92 -9.83 2.06 21.50
N PRO A 93 -9.29 1.53 22.62
CA PRO A 93 -8.24 2.21 23.35
C PRO A 93 -6.96 2.28 22.51
N ALA A 94 -6.18 3.35 22.68
CA ALA A 94 -4.98 3.61 21.86
C ALA A 94 -3.99 2.42 21.81
N PRO A 95 -3.66 1.75 22.93
CA PRO A 95 -2.78 0.58 22.87
C PRO A 95 -3.32 -0.57 22.00
N PHE A 96 -4.65 -0.72 21.90
CA PHE A 96 -5.23 -1.77 21.06
C PHE A 96 -5.24 -1.36 19.57
N MET A 97 -5.36 -0.07 19.27
CA MET A 97 -5.07 0.45 17.93
C MET A 97 -3.60 0.24 17.54
N GLY A 98 -2.67 0.37 18.48
CA GLY A 98 -1.26 0.03 18.31
C GLY A 98 -1.07 -1.44 17.88
N TRP A 99 -1.77 -2.38 18.52
CA TRP A 99 -1.75 -3.80 18.12
C TRP A 99 -2.36 -4.05 16.73
N TYR A 100 -3.47 -3.39 16.41
CA TYR A 100 -4.06 -3.43 15.07
C TYR A 100 -3.04 -3.02 14.00
N LEU A 101 -2.36 -1.88 14.21
CA LEU A 101 -1.33 -1.37 13.30
C LEU A 101 -0.08 -2.24 13.26
N ALA A 102 0.33 -2.82 14.40
CA ALA A 102 1.46 -3.73 14.47
C ALA A 102 1.23 -5.00 13.62
N LEU A 103 0.02 -5.56 13.64
CA LEU A 103 -0.33 -6.71 12.79
C LEU A 103 -0.31 -6.35 11.30
N TRP A 104 -0.78 -5.16 10.92
CA TRP A 104 -0.62 -4.64 9.56
C TRP A 104 0.85 -4.45 9.19
N GLY A 105 1.68 -3.99 10.12
CA GLY A 105 3.13 -3.90 9.96
C GLY A 105 3.80 -5.27 9.73
N ILE A 106 3.43 -6.29 10.50
CA ILE A 106 3.95 -7.66 10.34
C ILE A 106 3.55 -8.22 8.97
N PHE A 107 2.28 -8.10 8.59
CA PHE A 107 1.80 -8.48 7.25
C PHE A 107 2.62 -7.77 6.16
N THR A 108 2.80 -6.46 6.29
CA THR A 108 3.57 -5.65 5.34
C THR A 108 5.02 -6.10 5.27
N GLY A 109 5.66 -6.43 6.41
CA GLY A 109 7.03 -6.92 6.46
C GLY A 109 7.22 -8.22 5.68
N PHE A 110 6.29 -9.18 5.79
CA PHE A 110 6.31 -10.38 4.95
C PHE A 110 6.11 -10.06 3.46
N MET A 111 5.20 -9.15 3.14
CA MET A 111 4.99 -8.71 1.76
C MET A 111 6.21 -7.95 1.20
N PHE A 112 6.95 -7.23 2.04
CA PHE A 112 8.21 -6.60 1.68
C PHE A 112 9.28 -7.64 1.33
N ILE A 113 9.43 -8.70 2.12
CA ILE A 113 10.31 -9.82 1.76
C ILE A 113 9.90 -10.42 0.41
N GLY A 114 8.60 -10.64 0.20
CA GLY A 114 8.07 -11.08 -1.10
C GLY A 114 8.33 -10.08 -2.24
N SER A 115 8.44 -8.78 -1.94
CA SER A 115 8.73 -7.74 -2.94
C SER A 115 10.18 -7.76 -3.43
N LEU A 116 11.10 -8.42 -2.72
CA LEU A 116 12.53 -8.44 -3.06
C LEU A 116 12.82 -9.12 -4.41
N CYS A 117 11.92 -9.92 -4.97
CA CYS A 117 12.10 -10.47 -6.33
C CYS A 117 11.54 -9.56 -7.44
N TYR A 118 10.93 -8.43 -7.10
CA TYR A 118 10.29 -7.48 -8.01
C TYR A 118 11.15 -6.21 -8.22
N PRO A 119 10.75 -5.27 -9.11
CA PRO A 119 11.46 -4.01 -9.31
C PRO A 119 11.64 -3.20 -8.03
N VAL A 120 12.73 -2.43 -7.95
CA VAL A 120 13.10 -1.63 -6.76
C VAL A 120 11.98 -0.68 -6.33
N ALA A 121 11.25 -0.07 -7.27
CA ALA A 121 10.14 0.82 -6.93
C ALA A 121 9.07 0.11 -6.06
N LYS A 122 8.79 -1.18 -6.31
CA LYS A 122 7.86 -1.96 -5.48
C LYS A 122 8.44 -2.25 -4.09
N GLN A 123 9.75 -2.51 -4.02
CA GLN A 123 10.44 -2.72 -2.73
C GLN A 123 10.42 -1.45 -1.89
N VAL A 124 10.63 -0.27 -2.49
CA VAL A 124 10.54 1.01 -1.80
C VAL A 124 9.16 1.17 -1.16
N VAL A 125 8.08 0.96 -1.93
CA VAL A 125 6.70 1.06 -1.42
C VAL A 125 6.46 0.17 -0.20
N PHE A 126 6.81 -1.11 -0.28
CA PHE A 126 6.57 -2.04 0.83
C PHE A 126 7.53 -1.85 2.00
N GLY A 127 8.76 -1.43 1.74
CA GLY A 127 9.76 -1.12 2.77
C GLY A 127 9.34 0.11 3.58
N SER A 128 8.99 1.20 2.89
CA SER A 128 8.47 2.41 3.54
C SER A 128 7.16 2.15 4.27
N LEU A 129 6.26 1.35 3.68
CA LEU A 129 5.00 1.00 4.35
C LEU A 129 5.21 0.18 5.63
N THR A 130 6.23 -0.70 5.65
CA THR A 130 6.57 -1.45 6.85
C THR A 130 7.03 -0.51 7.97
N ILE A 131 7.88 0.46 7.63
CA ILE A 131 8.35 1.49 8.56
C ILE A 131 7.17 2.35 9.04
N LEU A 132 6.31 2.78 8.13
CA LEU A 132 5.11 3.57 8.45
C LEU A 132 4.23 2.87 9.49
N PHE A 133 3.87 1.61 9.27
CA PHE A 133 3.03 0.87 10.23
C PHE A 133 3.72 0.68 11.57
N ALA A 134 5.03 0.43 11.59
CA ALA A 134 5.79 0.33 12.82
C ALA A 134 5.77 1.66 13.60
N LEU A 135 6.00 2.80 12.92
CA LEU A 135 5.97 4.13 13.54
C LEU A 135 4.57 4.46 14.09
N LEU A 136 3.51 4.20 13.32
CA LEU A 136 2.14 4.44 13.77
C LEU A 136 1.76 3.57 14.97
N ALA A 137 2.19 2.29 14.99
CA ALA A 137 1.97 1.42 16.15
C ALA A 137 2.73 1.92 17.39
N ILE A 138 4.01 2.31 17.24
CA ILE A 138 4.81 2.87 18.33
C ILE A 138 4.19 4.16 18.86
N ARG A 139 3.69 5.04 17.98
CA ARG A 139 2.94 6.24 18.38
C ARG A 139 1.77 5.87 19.29
N ASP A 140 0.95 4.90 18.90
CA ASP A 140 -0.25 4.51 19.66
C ASP A 140 0.07 3.79 20.98
N PHE A 141 1.20 3.07 21.05
CA PHE A 141 1.66 2.48 22.31
C PHE A 141 2.27 3.49 23.27
N THR A 142 2.93 4.54 22.78
CA THR A 142 3.69 5.50 23.58
C THR A 142 2.94 6.82 23.84
N GLY A 143 1.95 7.15 23.01
CA GLY A 143 1.30 8.46 22.97
C GLY A 143 2.19 9.59 22.42
N SER A 144 3.34 9.27 21.81
CA SER A 144 4.31 10.29 21.38
C SER A 144 3.88 11.04 20.11
N GLU A 145 3.52 12.31 20.25
CA GLU A 145 3.19 13.19 19.12
C GLU A 145 4.36 13.35 18.13
N PHE A 146 5.60 13.41 18.64
CA PHE A 146 6.78 13.51 17.81
C PHE A 146 6.96 12.30 16.88
N ILE A 147 6.71 11.09 17.39
CA ILE A 147 6.72 9.87 16.56
C ILE A 147 5.57 9.93 15.54
N GLY A 148 4.40 10.45 15.93
CA GLY A 148 3.29 10.67 15.01
C GLY A 148 3.66 11.59 13.85
N MET A 149 4.35 12.69 14.12
CA MET A 149 4.83 13.62 13.08
C MET A 149 5.82 12.93 12.13
N ILE A 150 6.79 12.17 12.66
CA ILE A 150 7.74 11.40 11.83
C ILE A 150 6.99 10.38 10.96
N ALA A 151 6.03 9.67 11.53
CA ALA A 151 5.17 8.74 10.79
C ALA A 151 4.42 9.44 9.64
N GLY A 152 3.96 10.68 9.86
CA GLY A 152 3.36 11.50 8.82
C GLY A 152 4.29 11.77 7.64
N PHE A 153 5.53 12.20 7.88
CA PHE A 153 6.48 12.41 6.77
C PHE A 153 6.84 11.11 6.05
N GLU A 154 7.06 10.03 6.80
CA GLU A 154 7.29 8.69 6.22
C GLU A 154 6.10 8.23 5.36
N GLY A 155 4.88 8.47 5.82
CA GLY A 155 3.68 8.07 5.09
C GLY A 155 3.46 8.90 3.82
N ILE A 156 3.81 10.19 3.82
CA ILE A 156 3.80 11.01 2.61
C ILE A 156 4.80 10.44 1.58
N PHE A 157 6.02 10.11 2.01
CA PHE A 157 7.02 9.47 1.15
C PHE A 157 6.53 8.12 0.62
N CYS A 158 6.00 7.27 1.50
CA CYS A 158 5.45 5.97 1.15
C CYS A 158 4.36 6.09 0.07
N GLY A 159 3.38 6.98 0.29
CA GLY A 159 2.30 7.17 -0.68
C GLY A 159 2.77 7.78 -2.00
N ALA A 160 3.72 8.73 -1.96
CA ALA A 160 4.33 9.30 -3.17
C ALA A 160 5.09 8.25 -3.99
N SER A 161 5.83 7.34 -3.33
CA SER A 161 6.53 6.24 -4.00
C SER A 161 5.56 5.27 -4.70
N ALA A 162 4.38 5.04 -4.11
CA ALA A 162 3.34 4.22 -4.71
C ALA A 162 2.70 4.90 -5.93
N VAL A 163 2.44 6.21 -5.85
CA VAL A 163 1.98 7.01 -6.99
C VAL A 163 3.00 6.96 -8.13
N TYR A 164 4.29 7.14 -7.82
CA TYR A 164 5.37 7.01 -8.80
C TYR A 164 5.34 5.63 -9.46
N PHE A 165 5.29 4.56 -8.68
CA PHE A 165 5.31 3.21 -9.22
C PHE A 165 4.05 2.88 -10.06
N ALA A 166 2.90 3.43 -9.69
CA ALA A 166 1.68 3.32 -10.48
C ALA A 166 1.82 4.02 -11.83
N MET A 167 2.22 5.29 -11.82
CA MET A 167 2.34 6.10 -13.02
C MET A 167 3.46 5.61 -13.93
N ALA A 168 4.55 5.09 -13.36
CA ALA A 168 5.60 4.45 -14.15
C ALA A 168 5.07 3.24 -14.93
N GLN A 169 4.23 2.40 -14.32
CA GLN A 169 3.60 1.28 -15.03
C GLN A 169 2.65 1.75 -16.15
N VAL A 170 1.86 2.80 -15.92
CA VAL A 170 0.96 3.35 -16.94
C VAL A 170 1.78 3.93 -18.09
N LEU A 171 2.68 4.87 -17.82
CA LEU A 171 3.45 5.56 -18.85
C LEU A 171 4.37 4.61 -19.62
N ASN A 172 5.04 3.68 -18.95
CA ASN A 172 5.89 2.72 -19.66
C ASN A 172 5.08 1.80 -20.57
N ASN A 173 3.84 1.46 -20.18
CA ASN A 173 2.93 0.66 -21.01
C ASN A 173 2.44 1.47 -22.23
N GLU A 174 1.94 2.69 -22.03
CA GLU A 174 1.38 3.51 -23.10
C GLU A 174 2.42 3.90 -24.17
N TYR A 175 3.65 4.18 -23.74
CA TYR A 175 4.73 4.54 -24.65
C TYR A 175 5.53 3.34 -25.18
N GLY A 176 5.27 2.13 -24.69
CA GLY A 176 5.99 0.91 -25.10
C GLY A 176 7.50 0.93 -24.83
N ARG A 177 7.97 1.83 -23.95
CA ARG A 177 9.39 2.00 -23.57
C ARG A 177 9.49 2.50 -22.13
N VAL A 178 10.69 2.43 -21.55
CA VAL A 178 10.92 3.02 -20.23
C VAL A 178 10.86 4.55 -20.33
N ILE A 179 9.82 5.15 -19.75
CA ILE A 179 9.66 6.58 -19.50
C ILE A 179 10.08 6.91 -18.07
N LEU A 180 9.57 6.15 -17.10
CA LEU A 180 9.92 6.26 -15.69
C LEU A 180 10.63 4.96 -15.23
N PRO A 181 11.88 5.04 -14.74
CA PRO A 181 12.62 3.86 -14.32
C PRO A 181 12.06 3.28 -13.02
N ILE A 182 11.78 1.98 -13.00
CA ILE A 182 11.28 1.27 -11.80
C ILE A 182 12.34 0.36 -11.15
N GLY A 183 13.55 0.31 -11.72
CA GLY A 183 14.61 -0.58 -11.29
C GLY A 183 14.25 -2.05 -11.53
N GLU A 184 13.88 -2.40 -12.77
CA GLU A 184 13.58 -3.78 -13.13
C GLU A 184 14.78 -4.69 -12.84
N LYS A 185 14.54 -5.80 -12.15
CA LYS A 185 15.57 -6.82 -11.97
C LYS A 185 15.75 -7.57 -13.28
N LYS A 186 17.00 -7.67 -13.75
CA LYS A 186 17.34 -8.56 -14.87
C LYS A 186 16.93 -9.98 -14.49
N LYS A 187 16.12 -10.65 -15.32
CA LYS A 187 15.89 -12.09 -15.17
C LYS A 187 17.24 -12.79 -15.26
N ALA A 188 17.57 -13.63 -14.29
CA ALA A 188 18.69 -14.54 -14.44
C ALA A 188 18.44 -15.38 -15.70
N VAL A 189 19.39 -15.39 -16.63
CA VAL A 189 19.35 -16.31 -17.77
C VAL A 189 19.35 -17.72 -17.16
N PRO A 190 18.37 -18.58 -17.45
CA PRO A 190 18.44 -19.96 -17.02
C PRO A 190 19.76 -20.54 -17.52
N ALA A 191 20.57 -21.13 -16.65
CA ALA A 191 21.74 -21.88 -17.08
C ALA A 191 21.27 -22.85 -18.18
N ALA A 192 21.87 -22.74 -19.37
CA ALA A 192 21.58 -23.65 -20.46
C ALA A 192 21.64 -25.07 -19.90
N GLN A 193 20.55 -25.83 -20.05
CA GLN A 193 20.59 -27.25 -19.78
C GLN A 193 21.71 -27.81 -20.64
N GLU A 194 22.82 -28.17 -19.99
CA GLU A 194 23.91 -28.88 -20.63
C GLU A 194 23.32 -30.10 -21.32
N ILE A 195 23.61 -30.13 -22.61
CA ILE A 195 23.37 -31.23 -23.53
C ILE A 195 23.92 -32.50 -22.88
N ALA A 196 23.04 -33.42 -22.50
CA ALA A 196 23.43 -34.81 -22.31
C ALA A 196 22.92 -35.58 -23.53
N ALA A 197 23.91 -35.94 -24.35
CA ALA A 197 23.82 -36.81 -25.52
C ALA A 197 23.33 -38.22 -25.18
#